data_AF-A0A3R7UPV7-F1
#
_entry.id   AF-A0A3R7UPV7-F1
#
_cell.length_a   1.000
_cell.length_b   1.000
_cell.length_c   1.000
_cell.angle_alpha   90.00
_cell.angle_beta   90.00
_cell.angle_gamma   90.00
#
_symmetry.space_group_name_H-M   'P 1'
#
loop_
_entity.id
_entity.type
_entity.pdbx_description
1 polymer ?
#
loop_
_entity_poly.entity_id
_entity_poly.type
_entity_poly.pdbx_seq_one_letter_code
_entity_poly.pdbx_strand_id
1 'polypeptide(L)'
;MRVVRADPNQPPERGSLRDARWLVIPGEAWGELRHLTMFAELDGALVAIDGRGVELELEADIQRRAVHLLVVDDVIEAARLQKSAGITKVVAGHKGPIEALLW
;
A
#
# COMPACT_ATOMS: atom_id res chain seq x y z
N MET A 1 -16.13 -7.51 0.46
CA MET A 1 -14.97 -6.99 -0.29
C MET A 1 -13.78 -7.89 0.00
N ARG A 2 -13.15 -8.52 -1.01
CA ARG A 2 -11.99 -9.39 -0.79
C ARG A 2 -10.72 -8.54 -0.64
N VAL A 3 -9.96 -8.81 0.41
CA VAL A 3 -8.67 -8.18 0.71
C VAL A 3 -7.60 -9.27 0.68
N VAL A 4 -6.50 -9.01 -0.01
CA VAL A 4 -5.32 -9.90 -0.04
C VAL A 4 -4.21 -9.21 0.74
N ARG A 5 -3.69 -9.88 1.76
CA ARG A 5 -2.45 -9.46 2.42
C ARG A 5 -1.27 -10.10 1.71
N ALA A 6 -0.28 -9.29 1.36
CA ALA A 6 0.94 -9.77 0.75
C ALA A 6 1.86 -10.39 1.82
N ASP A 7 2.42 -11.55 1.53
CA ASP A 7 3.43 -12.22 2.35
C ASP A 7 4.71 -12.37 1.49
N PRO A 8 5.88 -11.89 1.94
CA PRO A 8 7.12 -12.03 1.18
C PRO A 8 7.53 -13.49 0.95
N ASN A 9 7.14 -14.41 1.84
CA ASN A 9 7.43 -15.84 1.69
C ASN A 9 6.47 -16.54 0.73
N GLN A 10 5.30 -15.95 0.46
CA GLN A 10 4.30 -16.47 -0.46
C GLN A 10 3.60 -15.31 -1.19
N PRO A 11 4.30 -14.62 -2.11
CA PRO A 11 3.75 -13.48 -2.80
C PRO A 11 2.56 -13.89 -3.68
N PRO A 12 1.54 -13.03 -3.84
CA PRO A 12 0.43 -13.29 -4.75
C PRO A 12 0.92 -13.55 -6.18
N GLU A 13 0.41 -14.62 -6.79
CA GLU A 13 0.69 -14.94 -8.18
C GLU A 13 0.01 -13.94 -9.13
N ARG A 14 0.56 -13.80 -10.33
CA ARG A 14 -0.03 -12.94 -11.37
C ARG A 14 -1.45 -13.41 -11.72
N GLY A 15 -2.43 -12.50 -11.74
CA GLY A 15 -3.84 -12.83 -11.99
C GLY A 15 -4.62 -13.25 -10.74
N SER A 16 -3.95 -13.49 -9.61
CA SER A 16 -4.63 -13.91 -8.37
C SER A 16 -5.41 -12.78 -7.68
N LEU A 17 -5.23 -11.53 -8.14
CA LEU A 17 -5.84 -10.32 -7.59
C LEU A 17 -7.13 -9.89 -8.31
N ARG A 18 -7.56 -10.57 -9.38
CA ARG A 18 -8.72 -10.14 -10.22
C ARG A 18 -10.04 -9.97 -9.47
N ASP A 19 -10.26 -10.76 -8.42
CA ASP A 19 -11.45 -10.65 -7.57
C ASP A 19 -11.16 -9.94 -6.23
N ALA A 20 -9.92 -9.48 -6.04
CA ALA A 20 -9.54 -8.71 -4.88
C ALA A 20 -9.82 -7.23 -5.13
N ARG A 21 -10.37 -6.56 -4.13
CA ARG A 21 -10.53 -5.10 -4.18
C ARG A 21 -9.29 -4.39 -3.65
N TRP A 22 -8.60 -5.02 -2.70
CA TRP A 22 -7.41 -4.47 -2.06
C TRP A 22 -6.30 -5.49 -1.99
N LEU A 23 -5.09 -5.05 -2.32
CA LEU A 23 -3.83 -5.63 -1.92
C LEU A 23 -3.26 -4.79 -0.76
N VAL A 24 -3.03 -5.41 0.39
CA VAL A 24 -2.35 -4.79 1.54
C VAL A 24 -0.92 -5.30 1.59
N ILE A 25 0.04 -4.39 1.49
CA ILE A 25 1.47 -4.71 1.58
C ILE A 25 1.99 -4.23 2.96
N PRO A 26 2.56 -5.12 3.79
CA PRO A 26 3.27 -4.70 5.00
C PRO A 26 4.48 -3.83 4.63
N GLY A 27 4.72 -2.76 5.39
CA GLY A 27 5.79 -1.81 5.11
C GLY A 27 7.17 -2.47 5.11
N GLU A 28 7.40 -3.40 6.03
CA GLU A 28 8.64 -4.18 6.14
C GLU A 28 8.92 -5.04 4.88
N ALA A 29 7.87 -5.40 4.14
CA ALA A 29 7.97 -6.19 2.91
C ALA A 29 7.96 -5.33 1.64
N TRP A 30 7.85 -4.00 1.77
CA TRP A 30 7.71 -3.10 0.62
C TRP A 30 8.85 -3.25 -0.39
N GLY A 31 10.10 -3.30 0.08
CA GLY A 31 11.28 -3.41 -0.79
C GLY A 31 11.21 -4.62 -1.72
N GLU A 32 10.77 -5.77 -1.20
CA GLU A 32 10.64 -7.03 -1.92
C GLU A 32 9.36 -7.09 -2.77
N LEU A 33 8.26 -6.56 -2.26
CA LEU A 33 6.92 -6.73 -2.80
C LEU A 33 6.40 -5.55 -3.64
N ARG A 34 7.18 -4.49 -3.81
CA ARG A 34 6.81 -3.31 -4.64
C ARG A 34 6.35 -3.67 -6.05
N HIS A 35 6.86 -4.77 -6.62
CA HIS A 35 6.50 -5.24 -7.95
C HIS A 35 5.02 -5.68 -8.06
N LEU A 36 4.39 -6.03 -6.94
CA LEU A 36 2.97 -6.39 -6.89
C LEU A 36 2.05 -5.21 -7.22
N THR A 37 2.54 -3.97 -7.12
CA THR A 37 1.75 -2.78 -7.49
C THR A 37 1.33 -2.80 -8.96
N MET A 38 2.20 -3.28 -9.85
CA MET A 38 1.88 -3.49 -11.26
C MET A 38 0.85 -4.61 -11.46
N PHE A 39 0.89 -5.67 -10.66
CA PHE A 39 -0.09 -6.76 -10.76
C PHE A 39 -1.46 -6.29 -10.28
N ALA A 40 -1.49 -5.55 -9.17
CA ALA A 40 -2.71 -4.96 -8.65
C ALA A 40 -3.35 -4.01 -9.68
N GLU A 41 -2.55 -3.17 -10.34
CA GLU A 41 -3.04 -2.29 -11.41
C GLU A 41 -3.67 -3.07 -12.58
N LEU A 42 -2.99 -4.11 -13.07
CA LEU A 42 -3.48 -4.95 -14.18
C LEU A 42 -4.75 -5.74 -13.81
N ASP A 43 -4.84 -6.20 -12.56
CA ASP A 43 -5.97 -6.97 -12.06
C ASP A 43 -7.11 -6.09 -11.49
N GLY A 44 -6.93 -4.77 -11.45
CA GLY A 44 -7.95 -3.81 -10.99
C GLY A 44 -8.08 -3.69 -9.46
N ALA A 45 -7.09 -4.16 -8.69
CA ALA A 45 -7.04 -4.05 -7.25
C ALA A 45 -6.37 -2.74 -6.80
N LEU A 46 -6.90 -2.14 -5.72
CA LEU A 46 -6.29 -0.99 -5.06
C LEU A 46 -5.12 -1.45 -4.17
N VAL A 47 -4.09 -0.63 -4.04
CA VAL A 47 -2.94 -0.93 -3.18
C VAL A 47 -3.00 -0.10 -1.90
N ALA A 48 -2.90 -0.78 -0.77
CA ALA A 48 -2.67 -0.18 0.54
C ALA A 48 -1.29 -0.61 1.08
N ILE A 49 -0.56 0.31 1.70
CA ILE A 49 0.68 0.02 2.41
C ILE A 49 0.51 0.36 3.89
N ASP A 50 0.82 -0.60 4.75
CA ASP A 50 0.93 -0.37 6.19
C ASP A 50 2.39 -0.06 6.53
N GLY A 51 2.77 1.21 6.39
CA GLY A 51 4.14 1.69 6.56
C GLY A 51 4.54 2.02 7.99
N ARG A 52 3.70 1.69 8.98
CA ARG A 52 3.99 1.99 10.39
C ARG A 52 5.17 1.16 10.87
N GLY A 53 6.02 1.75 11.71
CA GLY A 53 7.19 1.13 12.32
C GLY A 53 8.41 1.00 11.39
N VAL A 54 8.33 1.48 10.15
CA VAL A 54 9.43 1.41 9.18
C VAL A 54 9.58 2.71 8.40
N GLU A 55 10.79 2.98 7.93
CA GLU A 55 11.04 4.07 6.98
C GLU A 55 10.83 3.54 5.56
N LEU A 56 9.87 4.10 4.83
CA LEU A 56 9.53 3.65 3.48
C LEU A 56 10.25 4.47 2.41
N GLU A 57 11.07 3.79 1.62
CA GLU A 57 11.63 4.36 0.40
C GLU A 57 10.60 4.28 -0.74
N LEU A 58 9.89 5.40 -0.97
CA LEU A 58 8.94 5.55 -2.07
C LEU A 58 9.61 6.25 -3.26
N GLU A 59 10.08 5.46 -4.22
CA GLU A 59 10.75 5.96 -5.43
C GLU A 59 9.85 6.91 -6.24
N ALA A 60 10.48 7.88 -6.88
CA ALA A 60 9.79 8.97 -7.54
C ALA A 60 9.04 8.51 -8.79
N ASP A 61 7.71 8.50 -8.66
CA ASP A 61 6.67 8.72 -9.68
C ASP A 61 5.88 7.49 -10.10
N ILE A 62 6.50 6.32 -10.33
CA ILE A 62 5.76 5.11 -10.74
C ILE A 62 4.99 4.49 -9.55
N GLN A 63 5.61 4.40 -8.38
CA GLN A 63 4.99 3.77 -7.19
C GLN A 63 4.01 4.70 -6.48
N ARG A 64 4.18 6.01 -6.69
CA ARG A 64 3.44 7.12 -6.09
C ARG A 64 1.96 7.20 -6.52
N ARG A 65 1.61 6.64 -7.70
CA ARG A 65 0.21 6.57 -8.17
C ARG A 65 -0.42 5.18 -8.04
N ALA A 66 0.38 4.13 -7.95
CA ALA A 66 -0.14 2.78 -7.76
C ALA A 66 -0.65 2.56 -6.33
N VAL A 67 -0.13 3.33 -5.35
CA VAL A 67 -0.56 3.29 -3.95
C VAL A 67 -1.74 4.22 -3.71
N HIS A 68 -2.84 3.64 -3.22
CA HIS A 68 -4.08 4.36 -2.97
C HIS A 68 -4.22 4.73 -1.49
N LEU A 69 -3.79 3.85 -0.59
CA LEU A 69 -3.75 4.11 0.85
C LEU A 69 -2.34 3.90 1.39
N LEU A 70 -1.84 4.86 2.15
CA LEU A 70 -0.62 4.70 2.94
C LEU A 70 -0.91 5.06 4.40
N VAL A 71 -0.54 4.17 5.31
CA VAL A 71 -0.57 4.45 6.75
C VAL A 71 0.85 4.63 7.27
N VAL A 72 1.11 5.73 7.99
CA VAL A 72 2.41 6.04 8.61
C VAL A 72 2.21 6.42 10.07
N ASP A 73 3.32 6.52 10.83
CA ASP A 73 3.26 6.95 12.23
C ASP A 73 3.24 8.47 12.38
N ASP A 74 4.01 9.19 11.56
CA ASP A 74 4.25 10.62 11.72
C ASP A 74 3.23 11.48 10.94
N VAL A 75 2.60 12.42 11.64
CA VAL A 75 1.59 13.34 11.09
C VAL A 75 2.17 14.37 10.12
N ILE A 76 3.37 14.87 10.40
CA ILE A 76 4.11 15.81 9.54
C ILE A 76 4.51 15.08 8.26
N GLU A 77 5.02 13.86 8.37
CA GLU A 77 5.35 13.03 7.22
C GLU A 77 4.11 12.73 6.37
N ALA A 78 3.00 12.32 6.99
CA ALA A 78 1.75 12.09 6.28
C ALA A 78 1.27 13.34 5.52
N ALA A 79 1.35 14.51 6.14
CA ALA A 79 0.98 15.77 5.50
C ALA A 79 1.89 16.12 4.31
N ARG A 80 3.19 15.80 4.41
CA ARG A 80 4.15 15.95 3.30
C ARG A 80 3.80 14.99 2.16
N LEU A 81 3.66 13.69 2.46
CA LEU A 81 3.36 12.64 1.49
C LEU A 81 2.01 12.87 0.79
N GLN A 82 0.96 13.26 1.52
CA GLN A 82 -0.34 13.55 0.94
C GLN A 82 -0.29 14.66 -0.12
N LYS A 83 0.63 15.63 0.02
CA LYS A 83 0.78 16.75 -0.91
C LYS A 83 1.70 16.44 -2.10
N SER A 84 2.75 15.65 -1.89
CA SER A 84 3.81 15.47 -2.89
C SER A 84 3.86 14.09 -3.53
N ALA A 85 3.28 13.07 -2.90
CA ALA A 85 3.50 11.68 -3.28
C ALA A 85 2.45 11.13 -4.25
N GLY A 86 1.42 11.87 -4.66
CA GLY A 86 0.40 11.37 -5.60
C GLY A 86 -0.49 10.23 -5.07
N ILE A 87 -0.35 9.89 -3.78
CA ILE A 87 -1.12 8.85 -3.09
C ILE A 87 -2.51 9.40 -2.78
N THR A 88 -3.56 8.61 -3.06
CA THR A 88 -4.95 9.04 -2.89
C THR A 88 -5.25 9.44 -1.44
N LYS A 89 -4.82 8.64 -0.47
CA LYS A 89 -5.04 8.88 0.96
C LYS A 89 -3.84 8.46 1.79
N VAL A 90 -3.32 9.39 2.59
CA VAL A 90 -2.29 9.13 3.59
C VAL A 90 -2.88 9.35 4.98
N VAL A 91 -2.75 8.37 5.87
CA VAL A 91 -3.28 8.41 7.23
C VAL A 91 -2.13 8.28 8.23
N ALA A 92 -2.06 9.18 9.20
CA ALA A 92 -1.13 9.08 10.32
C ALA A 92 -1.83 8.64 11.61
N GLY A 93 -1.10 7.93 12.47
CA GLY A 93 -1.48 7.72 13.88
C GLY A 93 -2.67 6.79 14.12
N HIS A 94 -3.17 6.09 13.09
CA HIS A 94 -4.20 5.07 13.25
C HIS A 94 -3.68 3.91 14.11
N LYS A 95 -4.43 3.52 15.14
CA LYS A 95 -4.03 2.46 16.10
C LYS A 95 -4.64 1.09 15.78
N GLY A 96 -5.62 1.03 14.89
CA GLY A 96 -6.27 -0.21 14.49
C GLY A 96 -5.59 -0.91 13.32
N PRO A 97 -6.18 -2.03 12.85
CA PRO A 97 -5.80 -2.65 11.59
C PRO A 97 -6.05 -1.70 10.42
N ILE A 98 -5.18 -1.76 9.40
CA ILE A 98 -5.33 -0.97 8.16
C ILE A 98 -6.64 -1.28 7.42
N GLU A 99 -7.19 -2.49 7.59
CA GLU A 99 -8.46 -2.91 6.98
C GLU A 99 -9.63 -1.99 7.32
N ALA A 100 -9.60 -1.36 8.50
CA ALA A 100 -10.65 -0.43 8.93
C ALA A 100 -10.65 0.89 8.14
N LEU A 101 -9.61 1.13 7.34
CA LEU A 101 -9.42 2.35 6.54
C LEU A 101 -9.70 2.15 5.05
N LEU A 102 -9.92 0.90 4.61
CA LEU A 102 -10.17 0.53 3.21
C LEU A 102 -11.59 0.93 2.77
N TRP A 103 -11.79 1.14 1.46
CA TRP A 103 -13.06 1.57 0.87
C TRP A 103 -13.42 0.86 -0.44
#